data_AF-A0A5J4VEJ8-F1
#
_entry.id   AF-A0A5J4VEJ8-F1
#
_cell.length_a   1.000
_cell.length_b   1.000
_cell.length_c   1.000
_cell.angle_alpha   90.00
_cell.angle_beta   90.00
_cell.angle_gamma   90.00
#
_symmetry.space_group_name_H-M   'P 1'
#
loop_
_entity.id
_entity.type
_entity.pdbx_description
1 polymer ?
#
loop_
_entity_poly.entity_id
_entity_poly.type
_entity_poly.pdbx_seq_one_letter_code
_entity_poly.pdbx_strand_id
1 'polypeptide(L)'
;MELINIGYGRALTLSLCTAGGAELQGDFEIKDGLSYISIFLNEFYNGRNNYDDQPSFPPQPNLSKACVEQIEDEGGIEEVESQLTNKGKNFNIKIQAIKVKGRILNFFIDWSNSIPFWYW
;
A
#
# COMPACT_ATOMS: atom_id res chain seq x y z
N MET A 1 13.86 -14.61 -7.98
CA MET A 1 12.54 -13.99 -7.77
C MET A 1 12.67 -12.50 -7.38
N GLU A 2 13.67 -11.76 -7.88
CA GLU A 2 13.85 -10.32 -7.56
C GLU A 2 13.10 -9.38 -8.52
N LEU A 3 12.82 -9.84 -9.75
CA LEU A 3 12.28 -8.98 -10.80
C LEU A 3 10.81 -8.56 -10.59
N ILE A 4 10.05 -9.35 -9.82
CA ILE A 4 8.61 -9.10 -9.58
C ILE A 4 8.41 -8.03 -8.49
N ASN A 5 9.30 -7.95 -7.50
CA ASN A 5 9.13 -7.01 -6.37
C ASN A 5 9.45 -5.57 -6.73
N ILE A 6 10.55 -5.33 -7.46
CA ILE A 6 11.00 -3.97 -7.78
C ILE A 6 10.05 -3.28 -8.77
N GLY A 7 9.38 -4.06 -9.63
CA GLY A 7 8.48 -3.54 -10.65
C GLY A 7 7.10 -3.16 -10.14
N TYR A 8 6.56 -3.91 -9.17
CA TYR A 8 5.15 -3.78 -8.79
C TYR A 8 4.89 -2.65 -7.80
N GLY A 9 5.74 -2.51 -6.76
CA GLY A 9 5.69 -1.37 -5.83
C GLY A 9 5.87 -0.04 -6.58
N ARG A 10 6.87 0.00 -7.46
CA ARG A 10 7.13 1.14 -8.33
C ARG A 10 5.99 1.45 -9.30
N ALA A 11 5.38 0.44 -9.92
CA ALA A 11 4.23 0.64 -10.81
C ALA A 11 3.03 1.24 -10.07
N LEU A 12 2.81 0.85 -8.81
CA LEU A 12 1.77 1.40 -7.96
C LEU A 12 2.07 2.85 -7.53
N THR A 13 3.29 3.15 -7.11
CA THR A 13 3.73 4.53 -6.78
C THR A 13 3.61 5.44 -8.00
N LEU A 14 4.09 5.00 -9.17
CA LEU A 14 3.98 5.76 -10.42
C LEU A 14 2.51 6.02 -10.80
N SER A 15 1.62 5.04 -10.60
CA SER A 15 0.19 5.21 -10.86
C SER A 15 -0.42 6.32 -9.99
N LEU A 16 -0.06 6.38 -8.70
CA LEU A 16 -0.47 7.45 -7.80
C LEU A 16 0.05 8.82 -8.28
N CYS A 17 1.34 8.93 -8.63
CA CYS A 17 1.94 10.18 -9.10
C CYS A 17 1.35 10.69 -10.43
N THR A 18 0.84 9.79 -11.29
CA THR A 18 0.35 10.16 -12.63
C THR A 18 -1.10 10.65 -12.61
N ALA A 19 -1.89 10.28 -11.58
CA ALA A 19 -3.32 10.55 -11.52
C ALA A 19 -3.68 12.01 -11.16
N GLY A 20 -2.71 12.92 -11.00
CA GLY A 20 -2.95 14.34 -10.70
C GLY A 20 -3.45 15.22 -11.86
N GLY A 21 -3.67 14.65 -13.06
CA GLY A 21 -3.90 15.43 -14.30
C GLY A 21 -5.32 15.91 -14.60
N ALA A 22 -6.37 15.36 -13.97
CA ALA A 22 -7.77 15.75 -14.23
C ALA A 22 -8.68 15.49 -13.01
N GLU A 23 -9.44 16.49 -12.54
CA GLU A 23 -10.13 16.46 -11.25
C GLU A 23 -11.13 15.30 -11.03
N LEU A 24 -11.80 14.79 -12.07
CA LEU A 24 -12.79 13.69 -11.93
C LEU A 24 -12.22 12.32 -12.27
N GLN A 25 -11.47 12.22 -13.37
CA GLN A 25 -10.84 10.98 -13.81
C GLN A 25 -9.68 10.58 -12.87
N GLY A 26 -8.90 11.58 -12.45
CA GLY A 26 -7.84 11.44 -11.46
C GLY A 26 -8.37 10.97 -10.10
N ASP A 27 -9.52 11.48 -9.66
CA ASP A 27 -10.14 11.03 -8.39
C ASP A 27 -10.46 9.52 -8.38
N PHE A 28 -10.89 8.95 -9.50
CA PHE A 28 -11.14 7.50 -9.61
C PHE A 28 -9.83 6.70 -9.67
N GLU A 29 -8.86 7.15 -10.45
CA GLU A 29 -7.56 6.50 -10.60
C GLU A 29 -6.77 6.52 -9.27
N ILE A 30 -6.82 7.63 -8.53
CA ILE A 30 -6.26 7.74 -7.18
C ILE A 30 -6.96 6.76 -6.23
N LYS A 31 -8.29 6.75 -6.21
CA LYS A 31 -9.06 5.84 -5.34
C LYS A 31 -8.72 4.37 -5.64
N ASP A 32 -8.66 3.99 -6.91
CA ASP A 32 -8.36 2.62 -7.31
C ASP A 32 -6.90 2.27 -7.00
N GLY A 33 -5.94 3.16 -7.28
CA GLY A 33 -4.53 2.99 -6.91
C GLY A 33 -4.34 2.77 -5.41
N LEU A 34 -4.96 3.61 -4.57
CA LEU A 34 -4.94 3.44 -3.11
C LEU A 34 -5.60 2.12 -2.68
N SER A 35 -6.72 1.75 -3.30
CA SER A 35 -7.38 0.47 -3.02
C SER A 35 -6.50 -0.73 -3.37
N TYR A 36 -5.80 -0.69 -4.51
CA TYR A 36 -4.88 -1.73 -4.93
C TYR A 36 -3.69 -1.86 -4.00
N ILE A 37 -3.03 -0.75 -3.64
CA ILE A 37 -1.92 -0.77 -2.67
C ILE A 37 -2.38 -1.38 -1.35
N SER A 38 -3.55 -0.95 -0.87
CA SER A 38 -4.13 -1.47 0.35
C SER A 38 -4.28 -3.00 0.24
N ILE A 39 -5.03 -3.50 -0.75
CA ILE A 39 -5.29 -4.93 -0.94
C ILE A 39 -3.98 -5.70 -1.06
N PHE A 40 -3.06 -5.22 -1.87
CA PHE A 40 -1.75 -5.81 -2.12
C PHE A 40 -0.97 -5.99 -0.81
N LEU A 41 -0.77 -4.93 -0.03
CA LEU A 41 -0.06 -5.01 1.26
C LEU A 41 -0.71 -6.02 2.21
N ASN A 42 -2.05 -6.09 2.22
CA ASN A 42 -2.78 -7.07 3.03
C ASN A 42 -2.61 -8.50 2.56
N GLU A 43 -2.61 -8.75 1.24
CA GLU A 43 -2.39 -10.08 0.68
C GLU A 43 -0.96 -10.57 0.91
N PHE A 44 0.06 -9.71 0.81
CA PHE A 44 1.43 -10.12 1.18
C PHE A 44 1.58 -10.37 2.68
N TYR A 45 0.91 -9.60 3.53
CA TYR A 45 1.01 -9.78 4.97
C TYR A 45 0.26 -11.02 5.48
N ASN A 46 -0.98 -11.24 5.02
CA ASN A 46 -1.85 -12.33 5.48
C ASN A 46 -1.87 -13.57 4.57
N GLY A 47 -1.22 -13.50 3.41
CA GLY A 47 -1.40 -14.47 2.33
C GLY A 47 -2.73 -14.28 1.61
N ARG A 48 -2.90 -15.00 0.50
CA ARG A 48 -4.13 -15.06 -0.28
C ARG A 48 -4.67 -16.47 -0.27
N ASN A 49 -5.80 -16.70 0.41
CA ASN A 49 -6.38 -18.04 0.58
C ASN A 49 -7.85 -18.18 0.12
N ASN A 50 -8.59 -17.08 -0.11
CA ASN A 50 -10.05 -17.08 -0.26
C ASN A 50 -10.55 -16.34 -1.51
N TYR A 51 -9.90 -16.51 -2.66
CA TYR A 51 -10.42 -16.01 -3.94
C TYR A 51 -10.47 -17.14 -4.96
N ASP A 52 -11.69 -17.52 -5.38
CA ASP A 52 -11.93 -18.63 -6.31
C ASP A 52 -11.24 -18.41 -7.67
N ASP A 53 -10.99 -17.16 -8.05
CA ASP A 53 -10.44 -16.75 -9.35
C ASP A 53 -8.95 -16.36 -9.31
N GLN A 54 -8.25 -16.50 -8.18
CA GLN A 54 -6.85 -16.09 -8.05
C GLN A 54 -5.97 -17.16 -7.41
N PRO A 55 -4.72 -17.35 -7.89
CA PRO A 55 -3.81 -18.34 -7.32
C PRO A 55 -3.52 -17.98 -5.86
N SER A 56 -3.73 -18.94 -4.96
CA SER A 56 -3.43 -18.77 -3.54
C SER A 56 -1.93 -18.73 -3.30
N PHE A 57 -1.52 -17.99 -2.28
CA PHE A 57 -0.14 -17.97 -1.82
C PHE A 57 -0.09 -17.76 -0.31
N PRO A 58 0.88 -18.37 0.41
CA PRO A 58 1.03 -18.17 1.85
C PRO A 58 1.47 -16.73 2.14
N PRO A 59 1.34 -16.24 3.38
CA PRO A 59 1.94 -14.97 3.80
C PRO A 59 3.39 -14.81 3.30
N GLN A 60 3.72 -13.64 2.79
CA GLN A 60 5.05 -13.26 2.31
C GLN A 60 5.51 -11.95 2.98
N PRO A 61 5.82 -11.97 4.29
CA PRO A 61 6.17 -10.78 5.05
C PRO A 61 7.39 -10.03 4.51
N ASN A 62 8.39 -10.76 3.99
CA ASN A 62 9.60 -10.15 3.40
C ASN A 62 9.29 -9.31 2.16
N LEU A 63 8.29 -9.71 1.36
CA LEU A 63 7.91 -8.95 0.17
C LEU A 63 7.05 -7.74 0.54
N SER A 64 6.14 -7.92 1.51
CA SER A 64 5.41 -6.83 2.11
C SER A 64 6.38 -5.76 2.64
N LYS A 65 7.44 -6.18 3.33
CA LYS A 65 8.50 -5.32 3.84
C LYS A 65 9.19 -4.51 2.75
N ALA A 66 9.73 -5.19 1.74
CA ALA A 66 10.44 -4.53 0.64
C ALA A 66 9.54 -3.52 -0.09
N CYS A 67 8.24 -3.83 -0.23
CA CYS A 67 7.29 -2.90 -0.84
C CYS A 67 7.03 -1.68 0.05
N VAL A 68 6.86 -1.87 1.36
CA VAL A 68 6.65 -0.76 2.31
C VAL A 68 7.89 0.15 2.36
N GLU A 69 9.09 -0.43 2.44
CA GLU A 69 10.36 0.31 2.40
C GLU A 69 10.49 1.11 1.09
N GLN A 70 10.16 0.50 -0.05
CA GLN A 70 10.18 1.21 -1.34
C GLN A 70 9.15 2.35 -1.40
N ILE A 71 7.95 2.14 -0.87
CA ILE A 71 6.91 3.18 -0.79
C ILE A 71 7.40 4.36 0.06
N GLU A 72 8.11 4.11 1.16
CA GLU A 72 8.71 5.17 1.98
C GLU A 72 9.86 5.86 1.23
N ASP A 73 10.81 5.10 0.67
CA ASP A 73 11.99 5.62 -0.03
C ASP A 73 11.64 6.47 -1.27
N GLU A 74 10.55 6.14 -1.97
CA GLU A 74 10.07 6.86 -3.15
C GLU A 74 9.13 8.04 -2.80
N GLY A 75 8.92 8.35 -1.52
CA GLY A 75 8.04 9.44 -1.09
C GLY A 75 6.54 9.13 -1.25
N GLY A 76 6.18 7.85 -1.34
CA GLY A 76 4.81 7.40 -1.48
C GLY A 76 3.96 7.66 -0.24
N ILE A 77 4.56 7.79 0.95
CA ILE A 77 3.84 8.20 2.16
C ILE A 77 3.34 9.64 2.02
N GLU A 78 4.20 10.55 1.57
CA GLU A 78 3.88 11.95 1.32
C GLU A 78 2.79 12.09 0.25
N GLU A 79 2.88 11.26 -0.80
CA GLU A 79 1.85 11.20 -1.83
C GLU A 79 0.50 10.76 -1.25
N VAL A 80 0.45 9.70 -0.44
CA VAL A 80 -0.77 9.24 0.25
C VAL A 80 -1.31 10.31 1.22
N GLU A 81 -0.44 11.02 1.93
CA GLU A 81 -0.83 12.10 2.83
C GLU A 81 -1.40 13.31 2.09
N SER A 82 -0.88 13.64 0.91
CA SER A 82 -1.42 14.70 0.06
C SER A 82 -2.90 14.42 -0.27
N GLN A 83 -3.26 13.15 -0.50
CA GLN A 83 -4.62 12.72 -0.79
C GLN A 83 -5.60 12.86 0.39
N LEU A 84 -5.10 12.96 1.64
CA LEU A 84 -5.94 13.27 2.81
C LEU A 84 -6.49 14.70 2.77
N THR A 85 -5.69 15.62 2.22
CA THR A 85 -6.03 17.05 2.10
C THR A 85 -6.66 17.39 0.76
N ASN A 86 -6.71 16.44 -0.17
CA ASN A 86 -7.33 16.60 -1.48
C ASN A 86 -8.78 17.12 -1.33
N LYS A 87 -9.10 18.17 -2.09
CA LYS A 87 -10.40 18.85 -2.13
C LYS A 87 -11.37 18.21 -3.14
N GLY A 88 -10.92 17.23 -3.90
CA GLY A 88 -11.74 16.35 -4.72
C GLY A 88 -12.92 15.82 -3.90
N LYS A 89 -14.12 15.80 -4.50
CA LYS A 89 -15.39 15.58 -3.81
C LYS A 89 -15.57 14.16 -3.25
N ASN A 90 -14.55 13.31 -3.32
CA ASN A 90 -14.70 11.88 -3.10
C ASN A 90 -14.23 11.47 -1.70
N PHE A 91 -15.16 11.43 -0.74
CA PHE A 91 -14.94 10.93 0.64
C PHE A 91 -14.27 9.54 0.66
N ASN A 92 -14.46 8.75 -0.41
CA ASN A 92 -13.83 7.45 -0.57
C ASN A 92 -12.30 7.51 -0.72
N ILE A 93 -11.74 8.54 -1.38
CA ILE A 93 -10.28 8.69 -1.53
C ILE A 93 -9.63 8.85 -0.17
N LYS A 94 -10.18 9.75 0.67
CA LYS A 94 -9.68 9.98 2.03
C LYS A 94 -9.71 8.71 2.87
N ILE A 95 -10.81 7.95 2.80
CA ILE A 95 -10.92 6.67 3.50
C ILE A 95 -9.85 5.69 3.02
N GLN A 96 -9.59 5.60 1.71
CA GLN A 96 -8.56 4.69 1.18
C GLN A 96 -7.15 5.14 1.58
N ALA A 97 -6.87 6.46 1.54
CA ALA A 97 -5.60 7.01 1.99
C ALA A 97 -5.35 6.72 3.48
N ILE A 98 -6.37 6.88 4.34
CA ILE A 98 -6.28 6.51 5.77
C ILE A 98 -5.99 5.01 5.93
N LYS A 99 -6.64 4.15 5.15
CA LYS A 99 -6.40 2.69 5.20
C LYS A 99 -4.97 2.33 4.78
N VAL A 100 -4.48 2.90 3.68
CA VAL A 100 -3.11 2.68 3.20
C VAL A 100 -2.10 3.16 4.23
N LYS A 101 -2.24 4.39 4.72
CA LYS A 101 -1.39 4.94 5.79
C LYS A 101 -1.40 4.05 7.03
N GLY A 102 -2.57 3.61 7.48
CA GLY A 102 -2.70 2.69 8.61
C GLY A 102 -2.01 1.35 8.38
N ARG A 103 -2.10 0.78 7.18
CA ARG A 103 -1.41 -0.48 6.83
C ARG A 103 0.10 -0.34 6.83
N ILE A 104 0.62 0.74 6.26
CA ILE A 104 2.05 1.05 6.26
C ILE A 104 2.54 1.23 7.71
N LEU A 105 1.86 2.05 8.51
CA LEU A 105 2.24 2.27 9.91
C LEU A 105 2.16 1.01 10.76
N ASN A 106 1.10 0.21 10.61
CA ASN A 106 0.98 -1.06 11.32
C ASN A 106 2.12 -2.02 10.97
N PHE A 107 2.59 -2.02 9.72
CA PHE A 107 3.73 -2.82 9.32
C PHE A 107 5.02 -2.41 10.05
N PHE A 108 5.28 -1.10 10.16
CA PHE A 108 6.42 -0.59 10.92
C PHE A 108 6.32 -0.86 12.44
N ILE A 109 5.11 -0.78 13.00
CA ILE A 109 4.84 -1.08 14.41
C ILE A 109 5.03 -2.57 14.70
N ASP A 110 4.51 -3.45 13.84
CA ASP A 110 4.66 -4.90 13.98
C ASP A 110 6.14 -5.30 13.95
N TRP A 111 6.94 -4.67 13.07
CA TRP A 111 8.39 -4.94 12.97
C TRP A 111 9.22 -4.38 14.14
N SER A 112 8.75 -3.30 14.78
CA SER A 112 9.37 -2.75 16.00
C SER A 112 8.94 -3.45 17.29
N ASN A 113 7.97 -4.39 17.20
CA ASN A 113 7.49 -5.19 18.32
C ASN A 113 7.96 -6.65 18.25
N SER A 114 9.17 -6.87 17.75
CA SER A 114 9.96 -8.01 18.24
C SER A 114 10.18 -7.76 19.73
N ILE A 115 9.26 -8.24 20.58
CA ILE A 115 9.45 -8.27 22.03
C ILE A 115 10.90 -8.73 22.24
N PRO A 116 11.79 -7.88 22.79
CA PRO A 116 13.19 -8.24 22.92
C PRO A 116 13.26 -9.57 23.66
N PHE A 117 14.11 -10.49 23.19
CA PHE A 117 14.27 -11.84 23.75
C PHE A 117 14.45 -11.85 25.28
N TRP A 118 14.85 -10.72 25.86
CA TRP A 118 15.01 -10.45 27.29
C TRP A 118 13.71 -10.35 28.11
N TYR A 119 12.52 -10.49 27.50
CA TYR A 119 11.22 -10.49 28.20
C TYR A 119 10.72 -11.89 28.59
N TRP A 120 11.53 -12.94 28.41
CA TRP A 120 11.29 -14.32 28.86
C TRP A 120 12.33 -14.80 29.86
#